data_AF-A0A497R4Q6-F1
#
_entry.id   AF-A0A497R4Q6-F1
#
_cell.length_a   1.000
_cell.length_b   1.000
_cell.length_c   1.000
_cell.angle_alpha   90.00
_cell.angle_beta   90.00
_cell.angle_gamma   90.00
#
_symmetry.space_group_name_H-M   'P 1'
#
loop_
_entity.id
_entity.type
_entity.pdbx_description
1 polymer ?
#
loop_
_entity_poly.entity_id
_entity_poly.type
_entity_poly.pdbx_seq_one_letter_code
_entity_poly.pdbx_strand_id
1 'polypeptide(L)'
;MTPKKKKTKSQSKTHRKRYGTLFNVGQVLIILGAVLIIVSAIVGIVQYLEVGAPEGTWQSYTFGFVNIWLAAVVAIIVAVIVIWLAVDRRIYYRMNLYLYAIIIIIIALLAGNLGSLVVILGALIIIFYRLSKS
;
A
#
# COMPACT_ATOMS: atom_id res chain seq x y z
N MET A 1 42.67 36.01 -23.33
CA MET A 1 41.21 35.78 -23.49
C MET A 1 40.97 34.29 -23.24
N THR A 2 40.58 33.92 -22.02
CA THR A 2 40.37 32.51 -21.63
C THR A 2 38.87 32.23 -21.52
N PRO A 3 38.39 31.07 -21.99
CA PRO A 3 36.96 30.79 -21.99
C PRO A 3 36.45 30.65 -20.55
N LYS A 4 35.50 31.53 -20.18
CA LYS A 4 34.79 31.47 -18.90
C LYS A 4 34.04 30.14 -18.84
N LYS A 5 34.48 29.23 -17.95
CA LYS A 5 33.73 28.02 -17.60
C LYS A 5 32.32 28.42 -17.18
N LYS A 6 31.30 28.00 -17.96
CA LYS A 6 29.90 28.11 -17.57
C LYS A 6 29.73 27.38 -16.24
N LYS A 7 29.38 28.11 -15.19
CA LYS A 7 28.95 27.52 -13.92
C LYS A 7 27.72 26.67 -14.23
N THR A 8 27.90 25.35 -14.29
CA THR A 8 26.82 24.39 -14.25
C THR A 8 26.05 24.70 -12.98
N LYS A 9 24.87 25.33 -13.14
CA LYS A 9 23.98 25.62 -12.02
C LYS A 9 23.66 24.28 -11.37
N SER A 10 24.20 24.11 -10.16
CA SER A 10 23.87 23.08 -9.20
C SER A 10 22.42 22.60 -9.39
N GLN A 11 22.26 21.35 -9.79
CA GLN A 11 21.00 20.60 -9.75
C GLN A 11 20.57 20.29 -8.29
N SER A 12 20.86 21.18 -7.33
CA SER A 12 20.47 21.04 -5.92
C SER A 12 19.16 21.76 -5.59
N LYS A 13 18.43 22.26 -6.60
CA LYS A 13 16.99 22.50 -6.43
C LYS A 13 16.25 21.19 -6.65
N THR A 14 16.54 20.22 -5.77
CA THR A 14 15.73 19.04 -5.56
C THR A 14 14.34 19.56 -5.27
N HIS A 15 13.50 19.52 -6.30
CA HIS A 15 12.09 19.81 -6.28
C HIS A 15 11.47 19.09 -5.07
N ARG A 16 11.37 19.76 -3.92
CA ARG A 16 10.34 19.48 -2.92
C ARG A 16 9.02 19.87 -3.58
N LYS A 17 8.56 19.07 -4.56
CA LYS A 17 7.17 19.07 -4.97
C LYS A 17 6.41 18.61 -3.73
N ARG A 18 5.90 19.58 -2.95
CA ARG A 18 4.84 19.32 -1.97
C ARG A 18 3.73 18.62 -2.76
N TYR A 19 3.45 17.37 -2.41
CA TYR A 19 2.33 16.66 -2.98
C TYR A 19 1.04 17.41 -2.67
N GLY A 20 0.09 17.39 -3.60
CA GLY A 20 -1.23 17.95 -3.33
C GLY A 20 -1.91 17.16 -2.21
N THR A 21 -2.75 17.82 -1.42
CA THR A 21 -3.45 17.25 -0.26
C THR A 21 -4.12 15.91 -0.56
N LEU A 22 -4.73 15.75 -1.76
CA LEU A 22 -5.36 14.51 -2.21
C LEU A 22 -4.43 13.31 -2.28
N PHE A 23 -3.16 13.53 -2.65
CA PHE A 23 -2.16 12.47 -2.68
C PHE A 23 -1.84 11.97 -1.26
N ASN A 24 -1.67 12.89 -0.31
CA ASN A 24 -1.43 12.53 1.09
C ASN A 24 -2.65 11.80 1.68
N VAL A 25 -3.87 12.21 1.33
CA VAL A 25 -5.09 11.50 1.73
C VAL A 25 -5.09 10.05 1.22
N GLY A 26 -4.72 9.84 -0.05
CA GLY A 26 -4.57 8.50 -0.61
C GLY A 26 -3.54 7.65 0.15
N GLN A 27 -2.38 8.22 0.50
CA GLN A 27 -1.38 7.51 1.30
C GLN A 27 -1.86 7.17 2.71
N VAL A 28 -2.58 8.08 3.37
CA VAL A 28 -3.15 7.84 4.71
C VAL A 28 -4.17 6.71 4.64
N LEU A 29 -5.03 6.67 3.63
CA LEU A 29 -5.99 5.59 3.43
C LEU A 29 -5.31 4.24 3.20
N ILE A 30 -4.22 4.21 2.42
CA ILE A 30 -3.42 2.98 2.22
C ILE A 30 -2.84 2.48 3.55
N ILE A 31 -2.29 3.38 4.37
CA ILE A 31 -1.71 3.00 5.67
C ILE A 31 -2.81 2.52 6.62
N LEU A 32 -3.94 3.23 6.71
CA LEU A 32 -5.07 2.82 7.54
C LEU A 32 -5.64 1.46 7.10
N GLY A 33 -5.77 1.23 5.79
CA GLY A 33 -6.19 -0.07 5.26
C GLY A 33 -5.21 -1.19 5.60
N ALA A 34 -3.91 -0.94 5.54
CA ALA A 34 -2.90 -1.91 5.95
C ALA A 34 -2.95 -2.22 7.46
N VAL A 35 -3.23 -1.22 8.31
CA VAL A 35 -3.45 -1.46 9.74
C VAL A 35 -4.70 -2.33 9.96
N LEU A 36 -5.79 -2.06 9.24
CA LEU A 36 -6.99 -2.90 9.29
C LEU A 36 -6.71 -4.34 8.86
N ILE A 37 -5.87 -4.56 7.83
CA ILE A 37 -5.44 -5.90 7.43
C ILE A 37 -4.78 -6.65 8.60
N ILE A 38 -3.87 -5.98 9.32
CA ILE A 38 -3.16 -6.57 10.47
C ILE A 38 -4.14 -6.89 11.61
N VAL A 39 -5.04 -5.95 11.94
CA VAL A 39 -6.04 -6.15 12.99
C VAL A 39 -6.96 -7.32 12.65
N SER A 40 -7.46 -7.40 11.41
CA SER A 40 -8.30 -8.53 10.96
C SER A 40 -7.56 -9.86 11.03
N ALA A 41 -6.26 -9.90 10.70
CA ALA A 41 -5.45 -11.11 10.81
C ALA A 41 -5.29 -11.56 12.27
N ILE A 42 -5.03 -10.62 13.19
CA ILE A 42 -4.90 -10.91 14.64
C ILE A 42 -6.23 -11.41 15.20
N VAL A 43 -7.35 -10.75 14.88
CA VAL A 43 -8.69 -11.18 15.32
C VAL A 43 -8.99 -12.60 14.82
N GLY A 44 -8.66 -12.93 13.57
CA GLY A 44 -8.83 -14.28 13.03
C GLY A 44 -8.04 -15.33 13.80
N ILE A 45 -6.80 -15.03 14.21
CA ILE A 45 -5.98 -15.92 15.05
C ILE A 45 -6.60 -16.09 16.44
N VAL A 46 -6.99 -15.00 17.09
CA VAL A 46 -7.56 -15.02 18.45
C VAL A 46 -8.86 -15.83 18.47
N GLN A 47 -9.75 -15.62 17.50
CA GLN A 47 -10.99 -16.38 17.37
C GLN A 47 -10.74 -17.88 17.19
N TYR A 48 -9.71 -18.25 16.41
CA TYR A 48 -9.32 -19.65 16.24
C TYR A 48 -8.81 -20.29 17.53
N LEU A 49 -8.06 -19.55 18.35
CA LEU A 49 -7.52 -20.02 19.62
C LEU A 49 -8.59 -20.13 20.71
N GLU A 50 -9.53 -19.18 20.77
CA GLU A 50 -10.55 -19.12 21.85
C GLU A 50 -11.72 -20.09 21.63
N VAL A 51 -12.18 -20.24 20.39
CA VAL A 51 -13.45 -20.95 20.11
C VAL A 51 -13.20 -22.38 19.57
N GLY A 52 -11.95 -22.72 19.24
CA GLY A 52 -11.66 -23.82 18.32
C GLY A 52 -12.19 -23.47 16.92
N ALA A 53 -11.70 -24.13 15.86
CA ALA A 53 -12.06 -23.81 14.48
C ALA A 53 -13.58 -23.63 14.33
N PRO A 54 -14.08 -22.38 14.17
CA PRO A 54 -15.51 -22.18 14.12
C PRO A 54 -16.04 -22.91 12.89
N GLU A 55 -16.99 -23.83 13.11
CA GLU A 55 -17.74 -24.49 12.04
C GLU A 55 -18.47 -23.41 11.23
N GLY A 56 -17.80 -22.82 10.23
CA GLY A 56 -18.36 -21.73 9.44
C GLY A 56 -17.50 -20.48 9.27
N THR A 57 -16.40 -20.28 10.02
CA THR A 57 -15.44 -19.20 9.66
C THR A 57 -14.49 -19.68 8.57
N TRP A 58 -15.08 -20.12 7.45
CA TRP A 58 -14.37 -20.24 6.20
C TRP A 58 -14.13 -18.82 5.71
N GLN A 59 -13.01 -18.20 6.12
CA GLN A 59 -12.51 -17.04 5.40
C GLN A 59 -12.30 -17.47 3.95
N SER A 60 -13.19 -17.03 3.08
CA SER A 60 -13.17 -17.34 1.65
C SER A 60 -11.96 -16.64 1.02
N TYR A 61 -10.78 -17.24 1.16
CA TYR A 61 -9.64 -16.85 0.35
C TYR A 61 -9.79 -17.50 -1.02
N THR A 62 -9.66 -16.66 -2.04
CA THR A 62 -9.91 -16.89 -3.47
C THR A 62 -9.16 -18.07 -4.10
N PHE A 63 -8.37 -18.83 -3.34
CA PHE A 63 -7.49 -19.91 -3.82
C PHE A 63 -7.49 -21.19 -2.97
N GLY A 64 -8.52 -21.45 -2.18
CA GLY A 64 -8.71 -22.73 -1.50
C GLY A 64 -8.22 -22.75 -0.05
N PHE A 65 -8.53 -23.86 0.63
CA PHE A 65 -8.40 -24.06 2.07
C PHE A 65 -6.96 -23.92 2.58
N VAL A 66 -6.55 -22.69 2.90
CA VAL A 66 -5.27 -22.39 3.52
C VAL A 66 -5.46 -22.34 5.04
N ASN A 67 -4.54 -22.97 5.78
CA ASN A 67 -4.49 -22.91 7.25
C ASN A 67 -4.58 -21.44 7.71
N ILE A 68 -5.47 -21.14 8.67
CA ILE A 68 -5.72 -19.77 9.16
C ILE A 68 -4.44 -19.06 9.63
N TRP A 69 -3.48 -19.82 10.16
CA TRP A 69 -2.15 -19.33 10.52
C TRP A 69 -1.37 -18.83 9.30
N LEU A 70 -1.37 -19.61 8.22
CA LEU A 70 -0.70 -19.23 6.98
C LEU A 70 -1.39 -18.02 6.34
N ALA A 71 -2.72 -17.97 6.36
CA ALA A 71 -3.48 -16.82 5.86
C ALA A 71 -3.16 -15.52 6.64
N ALA A 72 -3.13 -15.60 7.98
CA ALA A 72 -2.80 -14.47 8.83
C ALA A 72 -1.36 -13.99 8.62
N VAL A 73 -0.39 -14.91 8.50
CA VAL A 73 1.01 -14.57 8.21
C VAL A 73 1.14 -13.87 6.86
N VAL A 74 0.49 -14.39 5.81
CA VAL A 74 0.49 -13.76 4.48
C VAL A 74 -0.13 -12.36 4.54
N ALA A 75 -1.27 -12.20 5.22
CA ALA A 75 -1.92 -10.91 5.38
C ALA A 75 -1.02 -9.88 6.09
N ILE A 76 -0.31 -10.29 7.15
CA ILE A 76 0.63 -9.41 7.87
C ILE A 76 1.80 -9.02 6.96
N ILE A 77 2.40 -9.97 6.23
CA ILE A 77 3.51 -9.70 5.29
C ILE A 77 3.06 -8.71 4.21
N VAL A 78 1.88 -8.95 3.63
CA VAL A 78 1.26 -8.07 2.63
C VAL A 78 1.06 -6.65 3.20
N ALA A 79 0.51 -6.52 4.40
CA ALA A 79 0.32 -5.22 5.05
C ALA A 79 1.64 -4.48 5.29
N VAL A 80 2.68 -5.18 5.76
CA VAL A 80 4.01 -4.60 5.96
C VAL A 80 4.61 -4.12 4.65
N ILE A 81 4.49 -4.89 3.57
CA ILE A 81 4.96 -4.49 2.24
C ILE A 81 4.21 -3.25 1.76
N VAL A 82 2.88 -3.19 1.93
CA VAL A 82 2.07 -2.03 1.56
C VAL A 82 2.48 -0.78 2.34
N ILE A 83 2.70 -0.88 3.65
CA ILE A 83 3.18 0.24 4.48
C ILE A 83 4.57 0.68 4.04
N TRP A 84 5.47 -0.27 3.78
CA TRP A 84 6.81 0.03 3.32
C TRP A 84 6.79 0.77 1.97
N LEU A 85 5.97 0.32 1.01
CA LEU A 85 5.75 1.00 -0.26
C LEU A 85 5.14 2.39 -0.07
N ALA A 86 4.21 2.56 0.86
CA ALA A 86 3.58 3.84 1.17
C ALA A 86 4.55 4.86 1.78
N VAL A 87 5.52 4.41 2.60
CA VAL A 87 6.47 5.28 3.30
C VAL A 87 7.72 5.58 2.46
N ASP A 88 8.20 4.63 1.63
CA ASP A 88 9.44 4.86 0.87
C ASP A 88 9.23 5.84 -0.30
N ARG A 89 9.61 7.09 -0.04
CA ARG A 89 9.58 8.19 -1.01
C ARG A 89 10.43 7.92 -2.26
N ARG A 90 11.46 7.07 -2.19
CA ARG A 90 12.39 6.84 -3.31
C ARG A 90 11.76 6.02 -4.42
N ILE A 91 11.02 4.97 -4.06
CA ILE A 91 10.28 4.11 -5.01
C ILE A 91 9.26 4.96 -5.74
N TYR A 92 8.57 5.81 -4.99
CA TYR A 92 7.57 6.73 -5.49
C TYR A 92 8.13 7.75 -6.52
N TYR A 93 9.31 8.34 -6.28
CA TYR A 93 9.89 9.34 -7.20
C TYR A 93 10.51 8.74 -8.46
N ARG A 94 10.84 7.44 -8.47
CA ARG A 94 11.45 6.76 -9.62
C ARG A 94 10.44 6.01 -10.49
N MET A 95 9.33 5.53 -9.93
CA MET A 95 8.30 4.79 -10.68
C MET A 95 7.17 5.66 -11.21
N ASN A 96 6.52 5.20 -12.28
CA ASN A 96 5.25 5.76 -12.76
C ASN A 96 4.17 5.59 -11.67
N LEU A 97 3.42 6.65 -11.36
CA LEU A 97 2.39 6.62 -10.30
C LEU A 97 1.29 5.59 -10.57
N TYR A 98 0.95 5.37 -11.85
CA TYR A 98 0.00 4.34 -12.23
C TYR A 98 0.53 2.94 -11.90
N LEU A 99 1.80 2.67 -12.22
CA LEU A 99 2.45 1.39 -11.93
C LEU A 99 2.53 1.15 -10.42
N TYR A 100 2.88 2.18 -9.64
CA TYR A 100 2.90 2.13 -8.18
C TYR A 100 1.53 1.78 -7.59
N ALA A 101 0.46 2.45 -8.04
CA ALA A 101 -0.89 2.19 -7.55
C ALA A 101 -1.40 0.79 -7.94
N ILE A 102 -1.10 0.33 -9.16
CA ILE A 102 -1.46 -1.02 -9.63
C ILE A 102 -0.77 -2.10 -8.78
N ILE A 103 0.52 -1.94 -8.46
CA ILE A 103 1.25 -2.89 -7.60
C ILE A 103 0.60 -2.98 -6.22
N ILE A 104 0.21 -1.83 -5.63
CA ILE A 104 -0.48 -1.82 -4.33
C ILE A 104 -1.82 -2.54 -4.41
N ILE A 105 -2.59 -2.35 -5.49
CA ILE A 105 -3.87 -3.05 -5.68
C ILE A 105 -3.66 -4.56 -5.75
N ILE A 106 -2.72 -5.04 -6.57
CA ILE A 106 -2.43 -6.47 -6.71
C ILE A 106 -2.02 -7.07 -5.36
N ILE A 107 -1.13 -6.39 -4.63
CA ILE A 107 -0.67 -6.84 -3.31
C ILE A 107 -1.83 -6.85 -2.31
N ALA A 108 -2.68 -5.81 -2.29
CA ALA A 108 -3.82 -5.74 -1.39
C ALA A 108 -4.85 -6.85 -1.65
N LEU A 109 -5.07 -7.24 -2.90
CA LEU A 109 -5.96 -8.35 -3.25
C LEU A 109 -5.52 -9.68 -2.63
N LEU A 110 -4.22 -9.87 -2.37
CA LEU A 110 -3.71 -11.06 -1.68
C LEU A 110 -4.14 -11.13 -0.21
N ALA A 111 -4.48 -10.00 0.43
CA ALA A 111 -4.94 -9.97 1.82
C ALA A 111 -6.43 -10.35 1.97
N GLY A 112 -7.25 -10.24 0.91
CA GLY A 112 -8.61 -10.79 0.86
C GLY A 112 -9.60 -10.35 1.96
N ASN A 113 -9.39 -9.21 2.62
CA ASN A 113 -10.20 -8.75 3.76
C ASN A 113 -10.75 -7.33 3.57
N LEU A 114 -11.60 -6.84 4.48
CA LEU A 114 -12.16 -5.48 4.40
C LEU A 114 -11.08 -4.39 4.38
N GLY A 115 -9.93 -4.63 5.01
CA GLY A 115 -8.79 -3.72 4.97
C GLY A 115 -8.20 -3.55 3.56
N SER A 116 -8.23 -4.59 2.72
CA SER A 116 -7.76 -4.50 1.33
C SER A 116 -8.61 -3.57 0.48
N LEU A 117 -9.93 -3.51 0.72
CA LEU A 117 -10.83 -2.57 0.04
C LEU A 117 -10.43 -1.11 0.32
N VAL A 118 -10.09 -0.79 1.57
CA VAL A 118 -9.63 0.55 1.96
C VAL A 118 -8.29 0.89 1.28
N VAL A 119 -7.37 -0.07 1.20
CA VAL A 119 -6.10 0.10 0.46
C VAL A 119 -6.35 0.36 -1.02
N ILE A 120 -7.27 -0.38 -1.65
CA ILE A 120 -7.63 -0.21 -3.07
C ILE A 120 -8.23 1.18 -3.31
N LEU A 121 -9.14 1.65 -2.44
CA LEU A 121 -9.69 3.01 -2.53
C LEU A 121 -8.59 4.08 -2.43
N GLY A 122 -7.65 3.92 -1.50
CA GLY A 122 -6.50 4.81 -1.38
C GLY A 122 -5.63 4.83 -2.65
N ALA A 123 -5.40 3.68 -3.27
CA ALA A 123 -4.67 3.56 -4.54
C ALA A 123 -5.43 4.22 -5.71
N LEU A 124 -6.75 4.06 -5.78
CA LEU A 124 -7.59 4.72 -6.79
C LEU A 124 -7.56 6.25 -6.65
N ILE A 125 -7.59 6.79 -5.43
CA ILE A 125 -7.48 8.24 -5.19
C ILE A 125 -6.15 8.79 -5.74
N ILE A 126 -5.06 8.03 -5.58
CA ILE A 126 -3.75 8.41 -6.15
C ILE A 126 -3.78 8.43 -7.68
N ILE A 127 -4.45 7.45 -8.31
CA ILE A 127 -4.65 7.39 -9.76
C ILE A 127 -5.48 8.60 -10.24
N PHE A 128 -6.62 8.88 -9.59
CA PHE A 128 -7.48 10.02 -9.93
C PHE A 128 -6.76 11.36 -9.75
N TYR A 129 -5.98 11.53 -8.67
CA TYR A 129 -5.16 12.72 -8.47
C TYR A 129 -4.16 12.93 -9.61
N ARG A 130 -3.56 11.85 -10.13
CA ARG A 130 -2.64 11.92 -11.27
C ARG A 130 -3.37 12.28 -12.56
N LEU A 131 -4.55 11.69 -12.83
CA LEU A 131 -5.38 12.02 -13.99
C LEU A 131 -5.84 13.48 -13.97
N SER A 132 -6.30 13.99 -12.82
CA SER A 132 -6.81 15.36 -12.68
C SER A 132 -5.73 16.44 -12.85
N LYS A 133 -4.44 16.08 -12.79
CA LYS A 133 -3.31 17.01 -12.96
C LYS A 133 -2.58 16.88 -14.30
N SER A 134 -2.92 15.86 -15.09
CA SER A 134 -2.41 15.65 -16.44
C SER A 134 -3.22 16.46 -17.45
#